data_AF-A0A942VJ35-F1
#
_entry.id   AF-A0A942VJ35-F1
#
_cell.length_a   1.000
_cell.length_b   1.000
_cell.length_c   1.000
_cell.angle_alpha   90.00
_cell.angle_beta   90.00
_cell.angle_gamma   90.00
#
_symmetry.space_group_name_H-M   'P 1'
#
loop_
_entity.id
_entity.type
_entity.pdbx_description
1 polymer ?
#
loop_
_entity_poly.entity_id
_entity_poly.type
_entity_poly.pdbx_seq_one_letter_code
_entity_poly.pdbx_strand_id
1 'polypeptide(L)'
;MDIVQLNKLEKPTSIEEFKCWFTKKFDYSPQQYEGYYQMCTTNLRETFINSPFWKAVQKELPNIDDRYRIEKGYKLLTTTEVPEIYIKSLDSLIIKAYRKNILNNTFFPERPKDGWISHHNWFTNINDILRTTIVVKYIDGVEFLLKELYTIAEQNSCKLNYSLEAREEGYYAAHAGIKINLKIYNMLYAQEDIELNIEIQVTTELQEIIKTLLHKHYEKNRKSITPPNYKWQWDYKCDEFASNYLGHIVHYVEGMIVEIRDKQNNKQ
;
A
#
# COMPACT_ATOMS: atom_id res chain seq x y z
N MET A 1 -37.58 -21.30 32.35
CA MET A 1 -36.53 -21.55 31.34
C MET A 1 -36.57 -20.38 30.39
N ASP A 2 -35.87 -19.31 30.76
CA ASP A 2 -35.76 -18.11 29.95
C ASP A 2 -34.66 -18.31 28.92
N ILE A 3 -35.07 -18.56 27.68
CA ILE A 3 -34.20 -18.48 26.51
C ILE A 3 -34.04 -16.98 26.24
N VAL A 4 -33.07 -16.37 26.92
CA VAL A 4 -32.66 -14.99 26.67
C VAL A 4 -32.18 -14.89 25.22
N GLN A 5 -32.79 -13.93 24.51
CA GLN A 5 -32.54 -13.55 23.12
C GLN A 5 -31.05 -13.58 22.77
N LEU A 6 -30.68 -14.47 21.85
CA LEU A 6 -29.43 -14.38 21.11
C LEU A 6 -29.47 -13.09 20.29
N ASN A 7 -28.79 -12.06 20.80
CA ASN A 7 -28.58 -10.76 20.18
C ASN A 7 -28.32 -10.89 18.67
N LYS A 8 -29.21 -10.34 17.84
CA LYS A 8 -28.85 -9.95 16.47
C LYS A 8 -27.71 -8.95 16.60
N LEU A 9 -26.49 -9.37 16.29
CA LEU A 9 -25.36 -8.44 16.14
C LEU A 9 -25.68 -7.53 14.96
N GLU A 10 -26.18 -6.34 15.25
CA GLU A 10 -26.40 -5.31 14.23
C GLU A 10 -25.08 -4.98 13.53
N LYS A 11 -25.16 -4.79 12.21
CA LYS A 11 -24.00 -4.46 11.38
C LYS A 11 -23.47 -3.08 11.79
N PRO A 12 -22.19 -2.95 12.19
CA PRO A 12 -21.63 -1.65 12.55
C PRO A 12 -21.78 -0.63 11.42
N THR A 13 -22.33 0.54 11.75
CA THR A 13 -22.58 1.64 10.81
C THR A 13 -21.54 2.76 10.92
N SER A 14 -20.70 2.71 11.95
CA SER A 14 -19.60 3.64 12.19
C SER A 14 -18.30 2.91 12.55
N ILE A 15 -17.18 3.64 12.51
CA ILE A 15 -15.89 3.09 12.94
C ILE A 15 -15.86 2.89 14.46
N GLU A 16 -16.56 3.72 15.22
CA GLU A 16 -16.71 3.62 16.68
C GLU A 16 -17.48 2.35 17.07
N GLU A 17 -18.63 2.10 16.43
CA GLU A 17 -19.38 0.86 16.61
C GLU A 17 -18.55 -0.36 16.20
N PHE A 18 -17.79 -0.25 15.12
CA PHE A 18 -16.90 -1.32 14.68
C PHE A 18 -15.82 -1.62 15.70
N LYS A 19 -15.18 -0.60 16.30
CA LYS A 19 -14.17 -0.81 17.36
C LYS A 19 -14.76 -1.60 18.53
N CYS A 20 -15.96 -1.24 18.99
CA CYS A 20 -16.66 -1.98 20.05
C CYS A 20 -17.00 -3.43 19.63
N TRP A 21 -17.50 -3.62 18.41
CA TRP A 21 -17.79 -4.95 17.85
C TRP A 21 -16.52 -5.79 17.73
N PHE A 22 -15.42 -5.22 17.25
CA PHE A 22 -14.15 -5.89 16.99
C PHE A 22 -13.51 -6.39 18.27
N THR A 23 -13.51 -5.56 19.34
CA THR A 23 -13.08 -5.98 20.68
C THR A 23 -13.88 -7.17 21.18
N LYS A 24 -15.22 -7.14 21.08
CA LYS A 24 -16.07 -8.25 21.54
C LYS A 24 -15.92 -9.52 20.68
N LYS A 25 -15.81 -9.36 19.36
CA LYS A 25 -15.79 -10.48 18.40
C LYS A 25 -14.47 -11.25 18.44
N PHE A 26 -13.36 -10.55 18.61
CA PHE A 26 -12.02 -11.13 18.52
C PHE A 26 -11.25 -11.11 19.84
N ASP A 27 -11.88 -10.73 20.97
CA ASP A 27 -11.19 -10.56 22.25
C ASP A 27 -9.98 -9.60 22.15
N TYR A 28 -10.16 -8.52 21.39
CA TYR A 28 -9.10 -7.56 21.10
C TYR A 28 -9.01 -6.47 22.17
N SER A 29 -7.86 -6.39 22.85
CA SER A 29 -7.52 -5.35 23.82
C SER A 29 -6.59 -4.30 23.18
N PRO A 30 -7.08 -3.08 22.85
CA PRO A 30 -6.29 -2.06 22.18
C PRO A 30 -5.00 -1.69 22.93
N GLN A 31 -5.12 -1.47 24.24
CA GLN A 31 -4.01 -1.02 25.09
C GLN A 31 -2.89 -2.05 25.17
N GLN A 32 -3.24 -3.34 25.26
CA GLN A 32 -2.24 -4.41 25.31
C GLN A 32 -1.59 -4.64 23.94
N TYR A 33 -2.37 -4.56 22.88
CA TYR A 33 -1.87 -4.85 21.53
C TYR A 33 -1.02 -3.72 20.95
N GLU A 34 -1.24 -2.46 21.33
CA GLU A 34 -0.47 -1.33 20.82
C GLU A 34 1.04 -1.47 21.08
N GLY A 35 1.42 -1.78 22.32
CA GLY A 35 2.82 -2.01 22.68
C GLY A 35 3.43 -3.21 21.96
N TYR A 36 2.68 -4.32 21.86
CA TYR A 36 3.08 -5.49 21.10
C TYR A 36 3.31 -5.16 19.61
N TYR A 37 2.36 -4.48 18.98
CA TYR A 37 2.43 -4.09 17.58
C TYR A 37 3.62 -3.18 17.30
N GLN A 38 3.85 -2.17 18.14
CA GLN A 38 4.98 -1.25 17.99
C GLN A 38 6.32 -1.98 18.11
N MET A 39 6.47 -2.86 19.11
CA MET A 39 7.67 -3.68 19.29
C MET A 39 7.92 -4.56 18.06
N CYS A 40 6.91 -5.33 17.62
CA CYS A 40 7.05 -6.22 16.47
C CYS A 40 7.36 -5.47 15.18
N THR A 41 6.64 -4.39 14.88
CA THR A 41 6.87 -3.63 13.64
C THR A 41 8.21 -2.90 13.62
N THR A 42 8.70 -2.41 14.77
CA THR A 42 10.03 -1.82 14.87
C THR A 42 11.11 -2.87 14.58
N ASN A 43 11.02 -4.04 15.22
CA ASN A 43 11.96 -5.13 15.00
C ASN A 43 11.92 -5.67 13.55
N LEU A 44 10.73 -5.83 12.97
CA LEU A 44 10.56 -6.23 11.58
C LEU A 44 11.18 -5.21 10.62
N ARG A 45 10.97 -3.91 10.86
CA ARG A 45 11.56 -2.83 10.07
C ARG A 45 13.09 -2.86 10.13
N GLU A 46 13.66 -2.94 11.32
CA GLU A 46 15.12 -3.00 11.51
C GLU A 46 15.72 -4.24 10.83
N THR A 47 15.07 -5.40 10.98
CA THR A 47 15.53 -6.64 10.36
C THR A 47 15.44 -6.55 8.83
N PHE A 48 14.37 -5.97 8.29
CA PHE A 48 14.22 -5.78 6.86
C PHE A 48 15.25 -4.79 6.28
N ILE A 49 15.48 -3.65 6.92
CA ILE A 49 16.49 -2.67 6.48
C ILE A 49 17.89 -3.31 6.46
N ASN A 50 18.14 -4.25 7.37
CA ASN A 50 19.40 -4.98 7.43
C ASN A 50 19.48 -6.22 6.54
N SER A 51 18.39 -6.58 5.86
CA SER A 51 18.32 -7.77 5.00
C SER A 51 19.26 -7.65 3.78
N PRO A 52 19.76 -8.78 3.25
CA PRO A 52 20.59 -8.79 2.03
C PRO A 52 19.90 -8.10 0.85
N PHE A 53 18.61 -8.36 0.66
CA PHE A 53 17.79 -7.74 -0.38
C PHE A 53 17.78 -6.20 -0.28
N TRP A 54 17.42 -5.64 0.88
CA TRP A 54 17.31 -4.19 1.01
C TRP A 54 18.68 -3.49 0.91
N LYS A 55 19.73 -4.10 1.45
CA LYS A 55 21.11 -3.62 1.29
C LYS A 55 21.57 -3.65 -0.17
N ALA A 56 21.17 -4.66 -0.94
CA ALA A 56 21.45 -4.73 -2.37
C ALA A 56 20.70 -3.63 -3.12
N VAL A 57 19.41 -3.39 -2.83
CA VAL A 57 18.66 -2.25 -3.39
C VAL A 57 19.35 -0.93 -3.07
N GLN A 58 19.74 -0.70 -1.81
CA GLN A 58 20.47 0.50 -1.39
C GLN A 58 21.75 0.75 -2.18
N LYS A 59 22.52 -0.32 -2.40
CA LYS A 59 23.80 -0.24 -3.11
C LYS A 59 23.62 -0.04 -4.62
N GLU A 60 22.63 -0.71 -5.22
CA GLU A 60 22.45 -0.73 -6.68
C GLU A 60 21.64 0.43 -7.23
N LEU A 61 20.90 1.17 -6.38
CA LEU A 61 20.04 2.27 -6.83
C LEU A 61 20.77 3.34 -7.67
N PRO A 62 22.00 3.79 -7.33
CA PRO A 62 22.76 4.68 -8.21
C PRO A 62 23.14 4.05 -9.56
N ASN A 63 23.49 2.76 -9.57
CA ASN A 63 23.84 2.05 -10.81
C ASN A 63 22.62 1.87 -11.72
N ILE A 64 21.43 1.66 -11.13
CA ILE A 64 20.16 1.60 -11.86
C ILE A 64 19.88 2.95 -12.53
N ASP A 65 20.06 4.06 -11.83
CA ASP A 65 19.92 5.41 -12.40
C ASP A 65 20.89 5.64 -13.57
N ASP A 66 22.15 5.24 -13.39
CA ASP A 66 23.17 5.35 -14.45
C ASP A 66 22.84 4.49 -15.68
N ARG A 67 22.36 3.25 -15.50
CA ARG A 67 21.91 2.38 -16.61
C ARG A 67 20.77 3.03 -17.39
N TYR A 68 19.75 3.53 -16.70
CA TYR A 68 18.65 4.22 -17.34
C TYR A 68 19.12 5.48 -18.06
N ARG A 69 20.06 6.23 -17.49
CA ARG A 69 20.66 7.41 -18.13
C ARG A 69 21.43 7.07 -19.39
N ILE A 70 22.15 5.96 -19.41
CA ILE A 70 22.84 5.48 -20.61
C ILE A 70 21.82 5.08 -21.69
N GLU A 71 20.75 4.37 -21.32
CA GLU A 71 19.75 3.90 -22.28
C GLU A 71 18.87 5.03 -22.82
N LYS A 72 18.43 5.96 -21.97
CA LYS A 72 17.43 6.97 -22.30
C LYS A 72 17.99 8.39 -22.45
N GLY A 73 19.20 8.66 -21.97
CA GLY A 73 19.80 10.01 -21.96
C GLY A 73 19.33 10.91 -20.80
N TYR A 74 18.47 10.41 -19.91
CA TYR A 74 17.90 11.17 -18.78
C TYR A 74 18.03 10.39 -17.48
N LYS A 75 18.06 11.08 -16.34
CA LYS A 75 18.04 10.43 -15.02
C LYS A 75 16.70 9.76 -14.77
N LEU A 76 16.72 8.58 -14.16
CA LEU A 76 15.53 7.84 -13.73
C LEU A 76 14.97 8.44 -12.44
N LEU A 77 15.83 8.69 -11.46
CA LEU A 77 15.44 8.98 -10.09
C LEU A 77 15.56 10.47 -9.77
N THR A 78 14.67 10.95 -8.91
CA THR A 78 14.78 12.30 -8.32
C THR A 78 15.85 12.34 -7.22
N THR A 79 16.01 11.23 -6.49
CA THR A 79 17.07 11.00 -5.51
C THR A 79 17.57 9.56 -5.62
N THR A 80 18.88 9.36 -5.43
CA THR A 80 19.50 8.03 -5.34
C THR A 80 19.52 7.49 -3.91
N GLU A 81 19.04 8.26 -2.94
CA GLU A 81 18.84 7.78 -1.58
C GLU A 81 17.64 6.84 -1.55
N VAL A 82 17.76 5.73 -0.81
CA VAL A 82 16.59 4.87 -0.64
C VAL A 82 15.54 5.54 0.23
N PRO A 83 14.25 5.36 -0.10
CA PRO A 83 13.17 5.87 0.73
C PRO A 83 13.12 5.17 2.08
N GLU A 84 12.56 5.87 3.07
CA GLU A 84 12.29 5.30 4.38
C GLU A 84 11.25 4.16 4.29
N ILE A 85 11.41 3.14 5.14
CA ILE A 85 10.39 2.11 5.34
C ILE A 85 9.36 2.62 6.33
N TYR A 86 8.14 2.83 5.84
CA TYR A 86 6.98 3.23 6.63
C TYR A 86 6.30 2.04 7.27
N ILE A 87 5.94 2.20 8.54
CA ILE A 87 5.11 1.25 9.29
C ILE A 87 3.65 1.74 9.24
N LYS A 88 2.73 0.87 8.84
CA LYS A 88 1.29 1.18 8.88
C LYS A 88 0.85 1.35 10.33
N SER A 89 0.14 2.42 10.66
CA SER A 89 -0.35 2.62 12.03
C SER A 89 -1.45 1.62 12.39
N LEU A 90 -1.58 1.34 13.69
CA LEU A 90 -2.62 0.46 14.23
C LEU A 90 -4.03 0.96 13.89
N ASP A 91 -4.28 2.27 13.98
CA ASP A 91 -5.55 2.86 13.54
C ASP A 91 -5.84 2.59 12.05
N SER A 92 -4.81 2.65 11.20
CA SER A 92 -4.97 2.33 9.77
C SER A 92 -5.30 0.85 9.55
N LEU A 93 -4.77 -0.06 10.37
CA LEU A 93 -5.13 -1.48 10.35
C LEU A 93 -6.57 -1.71 10.78
N ILE A 94 -7.03 -1.02 11.83
CA ILE A 94 -8.42 -1.07 12.29
C ILE A 94 -9.37 -0.56 11.20
N ILE A 95 -9.05 0.56 10.55
CA ILE A 95 -9.85 1.08 9.42
C ILE A 95 -9.86 0.08 8.25
N LYS A 96 -8.72 -0.55 7.94
CA LYS A 96 -8.63 -1.57 6.88
C LYS A 96 -9.46 -2.81 7.23
N ALA A 97 -9.44 -3.23 8.49
CA ALA A 97 -10.29 -4.30 9.00
C ALA A 97 -11.78 -3.93 8.91
N TYR A 98 -12.17 -2.69 9.25
CA TYR A 98 -13.54 -2.21 9.10
C TYR A 98 -14.02 -2.30 7.65
N ARG A 99 -13.21 -1.79 6.71
CA ARG A 99 -13.51 -1.85 5.29
C ARG A 99 -13.72 -3.28 4.80
N LYS A 100 -12.81 -4.21 5.15
CA LYS A 100 -12.88 -5.60 4.69
C LYS A 100 -13.99 -6.41 5.38
N ASN A 101 -14.15 -6.25 6.69
CA ASN A 101 -15.05 -7.06 7.50
C ASN A 101 -16.51 -6.58 7.46
N ILE A 102 -16.73 -5.27 7.27
CA ILE A 102 -18.05 -4.66 7.36
C ILE A 102 -18.48 -4.03 6.04
N LEU A 103 -17.74 -3.04 5.53
CA LEU A 103 -18.19 -2.25 4.37
C LEU A 103 -18.25 -3.11 3.09
N ASN A 104 -17.17 -3.84 2.81
CA ASN A 104 -17.04 -4.68 1.62
C ASN A 104 -17.55 -6.11 1.85
N ASN A 105 -18.00 -6.44 3.06
CA ASN A 105 -18.53 -7.76 3.37
C ASN A 105 -20.02 -7.83 3.01
N THR A 106 -20.30 -8.40 1.85
CA THR A 106 -21.66 -8.67 1.35
C THR A 106 -22.35 -9.81 2.09
N PHE A 107 -21.62 -10.60 2.89
CA PHE A 107 -22.12 -11.79 3.59
C PHE A 107 -22.36 -11.55 5.10
N PHE A 108 -22.14 -10.34 5.60
CA PHE A 108 -22.32 -10.03 7.03
C PHE A 108 -23.71 -10.50 7.55
N PRO A 109 -23.81 -11.15 8.73
CA PRO A 109 -22.80 -11.30 9.79
C PRO A 109 -21.81 -12.44 9.58
N GLU A 110 -21.92 -13.20 8.48
CA GLU A 110 -20.96 -14.24 8.15
C GLU A 110 -19.62 -13.65 7.72
N ARG A 111 -18.59 -14.51 7.76
CA ARG A 111 -17.22 -14.11 7.38
C ARG A 111 -17.16 -13.62 5.92
N PRO A 112 -16.32 -12.62 5.63
CA PRO A 112 -15.99 -12.26 4.25
C PRO A 112 -15.43 -13.46 3.49
N LYS A 113 -15.46 -13.40 2.15
CA LYS A 113 -14.94 -14.45 1.27
C LYS A 113 -13.50 -14.84 1.60
N ASP A 114 -12.66 -13.86 1.93
CA ASP A 114 -11.23 -14.06 2.25
C ASP A 114 -10.98 -14.25 3.76
N GLY A 115 -12.03 -14.49 4.54
CA GLY A 115 -11.97 -14.61 5.99
C GLY A 115 -11.99 -13.28 6.73
N TRP A 116 -12.02 -13.38 8.06
CA TRP A 116 -11.97 -12.20 8.93
C TRP A 116 -10.57 -11.60 8.97
N ILE A 117 -10.48 -10.28 8.91
CA ILE A 117 -9.25 -9.54 9.20
C ILE A 117 -9.26 -9.17 10.67
N SER A 118 -8.27 -9.66 11.42
CA SER A 118 -8.17 -9.42 12.87
C SER A 118 -6.72 -9.30 13.33
N HIS A 119 -6.51 -8.92 14.59
CA HIS A 119 -5.18 -8.76 15.16
C HIS A 119 -4.36 -10.06 15.19
N HIS A 120 -5.00 -11.24 15.11
CA HIS A 120 -4.32 -12.53 15.00
C HIS A 120 -3.69 -12.78 13.63
N ASN A 121 -4.13 -12.08 12.58
CA ASN A 121 -3.67 -12.33 11.21
C ASN A 121 -3.25 -11.08 10.45
N TRP A 122 -3.07 -9.94 11.12
CA TRP A 122 -2.61 -8.74 10.43
C TRP A 122 -1.26 -8.94 9.75
N PHE A 123 -0.28 -9.52 10.44
CA PHE A 123 1.06 -9.77 9.89
C PHE A 123 1.10 -10.71 8.69
N THR A 124 0.09 -11.57 8.52
CA THR A 124 0.03 -12.54 7.42
C THR A 124 -0.92 -12.12 6.29
N ASN A 125 -2.03 -11.44 6.61
CA ASN A 125 -3.08 -11.11 5.63
C ASN A 125 -3.07 -9.64 5.17
N ILE A 126 -2.25 -8.78 5.78
CA ILE A 126 -2.09 -7.38 5.39
C ILE A 126 -0.73 -7.17 4.73
N ASN A 127 -0.76 -7.04 3.40
CA ASN A 127 0.42 -7.00 2.54
C ASN A 127 1.27 -5.73 2.62
N ASP A 128 0.80 -4.70 3.34
CA ASP A 128 1.38 -3.36 3.36
C ASP A 128 1.61 -2.85 4.80
N ILE A 129 1.95 -3.75 5.73
CA ILE A 129 2.35 -3.37 7.10
C ILE A 129 3.67 -2.59 7.09
N LEU A 130 4.67 -3.16 6.41
CA LEU A 130 5.88 -2.43 6.03
C LEU A 130 5.73 -2.04 4.57
N ARG A 131 5.97 -0.77 4.26
CA ARG A 131 5.90 -0.28 2.90
C ARG A 131 6.89 0.84 2.63
N THR A 132 7.23 1.03 1.37
CA THR A 132 8.01 2.17 0.93
C THR A 132 7.59 2.59 -0.48
N THR A 133 8.02 3.77 -0.90
CA THR A 133 7.70 4.32 -2.23
C THR A 133 8.97 4.85 -2.86
N ILE A 134 9.36 4.30 -4.02
CA ILE A 134 10.44 4.84 -4.84
C ILE A 134 9.82 5.68 -5.95
N VAL A 135 10.29 6.91 -6.08
CA VAL A 135 9.79 7.89 -7.05
C VAL A 135 10.74 7.97 -8.24
N VAL A 136 10.20 7.74 -9.43
CA VAL A 136 10.90 7.89 -10.72
C VAL A 136 10.42 9.13 -11.44
N LYS A 137 11.18 9.65 -12.40
CA LYS A 137 10.82 10.87 -13.14
C LYS A 137 9.83 10.63 -14.27
N TYR A 138 9.84 9.44 -14.85
CA TYR A 138 9.11 9.13 -16.07
C TYR A 138 8.28 7.85 -15.91
N ILE A 139 7.15 7.81 -16.60
CA ILE A 139 6.20 6.69 -16.52
C ILE A 139 6.80 5.37 -17.01
N ASP A 140 7.67 5.40 -18.03
CA ASP A 140 8.40 4.21 -18.50
C ASP A 140 9.49 3.76 -17.51
N GLY A 141 9.97 4.68 -16.67
CA GLY A 141 10.88 4.40 -15.58
C GLY A 141 10.28 3.49 -14.50
N VAL A 142 8.95 3.45 -14.36
CA VAL A 142 8.25 2.59 -13.40
C VAL A 142 8.53 1.12 -13.72
N GLU A 143 8.29 0.71 -14.97
CA GLU A 143 8.51 -0.68 -15.39
C GLU A 143 10.00 -1.03 -15.41
N PHE A 144 10.86 -0.10 -15.81
CA PHE A 144 12.31 -0.27 -15.77
C PHE A 144 12.79 -0.60 -14.35
N LEU A 145 12.40 0.20 -13.36
CA LEU A 145 12.79 -0.02 -11.96
C LEU A 145 12.24 -1.34 -11.40
N LEU A 146 10.99 -1.70 -11.72
CA LEU A 146 10.40 -2.97 -11.26
C LEU A 146 11.18 -4.18 -11.75
N LYS A 147 11.66 -4.16 -13.00
CA LYS A 147 12.50 -5.23 -13.57
C LYS A 147 13.82 -5.36 -12.82
N GLU A 148 14.46 -4.22 -12.53
CA GLU A 148 15.71 -4.18 -11.75
C GLU A 148 15.52 -4.69 -10.31
N LEU A 149 14.43 -4.27 -9.65
CA LEU A 149 14.06 -4.77 -8.31
C LEU A 149 13.77 -6.27 -8.32
N TYR A 150 13.11 -6.77 -9.37
CA TYR A 150 12.85 -8.19 -9.56
C TYR A 150 14.16 -8.99 -9.68
N THR A 151 15.12 -8.52 -10.47
CA THR A 151 16.45 -9.14 -10.57
C THR A 151 17.20 -9.15 -9.23
N ILE A 152 17.17 -8.03 -8.48
CA ILE A 152 17.78 -7.98 -7.15
C ILE A 152 17.09 -8.96 -6.19
N ALA A 153 15.77 -9.12 -6.27
CA ALA A 153 15.03 -10.08 -5.46
C ALA A 153 15.46 -11.52 -5.75
N GLU A 154 15.55 -11.91 -7.03
CA GLU A 154 15.99 -13.25 -7.44
C GLU A 154 17.41 -13.56 -6.93
N GLN A 155 18.34 -12.62 -7.08
CA GLN A 155 19.72 -12.75 -6.60
C GLN A 155 19.83 -12.91 -5.08
N ASN A 156 18.82 -12.43 -4.33
CA ASN A 156 18.76 -12.54 -2.87
C ASN A 156 17.75 -13.60 -2.41
N SER A 157 17.35 -14.53 -3.28
CA SER A 157 16.42 -15.63 -2.97
C SER A 157 15.09 -15.18 -2.38
N CYS A 158 14.64 -13.97 -2.72
CA CYS A 158 13.34 -13.44 -2.35
C CYS A 158 12.37 -13.54 -3.52
N LYS A 159 11.06 -13.62 -3.24
CA LYS A 159 10.03 -13.64 -4.29
C LYS A 159 9.40 -12.26 -4.41
N LEU A 160 9.55 -11.62 -5.57
CA LEU A 160 8.91 -10.35 -5.89
C LEU A 160 7.81 -10.58 -6.93
N ASN A 161 6.61 -10.11 -6.65
CA ASN A 161 5.54 -10.01 -7.64
C ASN A 161 5.06 -8.57 -7.68
N TYR A 162 4.66 -8.07 -8.86
CA TYR A 162 4.13 -6.72 -8.97
C TYR A 162 2.92 -6.64 -9.89
N SER A 163 2.07 -5.63 -9.63
CA SER A 163 0.98 -5.21 -10.52
C SER A 163 1.11 -3.73 -10.84
N LEU A 164 0.67 -3.35 -12.05
CA LEU A 164 0.48 -1.96 -12.42
C LEU A 164 -0.97 -1.59 -12.09
N GLU A 165 -1.16 -0.71 -11.12
CA GLU A 165 -2.48 -0.24 -10.70
C GLU A 165 -2.80 1.07 -11.41
N ALA A 166 -3.97 1.14 -12.04
CA ALA A 166 -4.55 2.36 -12.58
C ALA A 166 -6.03 2.38 -12.22
N ARG A 167 -6.49 3.43 -11.54
CA ARG A 167 -7.86 3.54 -11.03
C ARG A 167 -8.65 4.63 -11.76
N GLU A 168 -9.97 4.51 -11.72
CA GLU A 168 -10.87 5.48 -12.36
C GLU A 168 -10.68 6.90 -11.80
N GLU A 169 -10.22 7.04 -10.57
CA GLU A 169 -9.94 8.33 -9.92
C GLU A 169 -8.65 9.00 -10.40
N GLY A 170 -7.98 8.46 -11.43
CA GLY A 170 -6.74 9.02 -11.99
C GLY A 170 -5.50 8.69 -11.16
N TYR A 171 -5.62 7.81 -10.17
CA TYR A 171 -4.48 7.28 -9.44
C TYR A 171 -3.82 6.13 -10.19
N TYR A 172 -2.51 6.22 -10.42
CA TYR A 172 -1.70 5.12 -10.93
C TYR A 172 -0.39 4.95 -10.16
N ALA A 173 0.03 3.71 -9.96
CA ALA A 173 1.33 3.34 -9.39
C ALA A 173 1.56 1.85 -9.62
N ALA A 174 2.81 1.41 -9.60
CA ALA A 174 3.11 0.00 -9.48
C ALA A 174 3.20 -0.41 -8.01
N HIS A 175 2.66 -1.58 -7.69
CA HIS A 175 2.74 -2.18 -6.37
C HIS A 175 3.53 -3.48 -6.46
N ALA A 176 4.75 -3.50 -5.93
CA ALA A 176 5.55 -4.71 -5.80
C ALA A 176 5.47 -5.28 -4.38
N GLY A 177 5.16 -6.55 -4.24
CA GLY A 177 5.22 -7.29 -2.98
C GLY A 177 6.46 -8.18 -2.93
N ILE A 178 7.36 -7.93 -1.98
CA ILE A 178 8.50 -8.79 -1.69
C ILE A 178 8.15 -9.71 -0.52
N LYS A 179 8.17 -11.03 -0.76
CA LYS A 179 8.03 -12.05 0.29
C LYS A 179 9.40 -12.39 0.87
N ILE A 180 9.55 -12.19 2.18
CA ILE A 180 10.79 -12.41 2.91
C ILE A 180 10.52 -13.03 4.28
N ASN A 181 11.35 -14.00 4.68
CA ASN A 181 11.29 -14.60 6.01
C ASN A 181 12.01 -13.70 7.01
N LEU A 182 11.29 -13.25 8.04
CA LEU A 182 11.79 -12.42 9.12
C LEU A 182 11.44 -13.05 10.47
N LYS A 183 12.03 -12.54 11.54
CA LYS A 183 11.65 -12.92 12.90
C LYS A 183 10.64 -11.92 13.47
N ILE A 184 9.61 -12.44 14.13
CA ILE A 184 8.65 -11.66 14.89
C ILE A 184 8.56 -12.21 16.31
N TYR A 185 8.19 -11.38 17.27
CA TYR A 185 7.83 -11.85 18.60
C TYR A 185 6.35 -12.25 18.60
N ASN A 186 6.02 -13.38 19.21
CA ASN A 186 4.63 -13.72 19.50
C ASN A 186 4.15 -13.04 20.80
N MET A 187 2.90 -13.25 21.18
CA MET A 187 2.31 -12.66 22.40
C MET A 187 2.96 -13.15 23.71
N LEU A 188 3.75 -14.22 23.66
CA LEU A 188 4.56 -14.72 24.79
C LEU A 188 6.01 -14.18 24.73
N TYR A 189 6.30 -13.23 23.84
CA TYR A 189 7.62 -12.65 23.59
C TYR A 189 8.68 -13.66 23.14
N ALA A 190 8.27 -14.83 22.63
CA ALA A 190 9.18 -15.76 21.97
C ALA A 190 9.32 -15.38 20.48
N GLN A 191 10.52 -15.55 19.93
CA GLN A 191 10.77 -15.31 18.50
C GLN A 191 10.27 -16.47 17.65
N GLU A 192 9.58 -16.15 16.57
CA GLU A 192 9.14 -17.09 15.55
C GLU A 192 9.45 -16.55 14.15
N ASP A 193 9.64 -17.45 13.19
CA ASP A 193 9.82 -17.09 11.79
C ASP A 193 8.47 -16.81 11.14
N ILE A 194 8.38 -15.72 10.38
CA ILE A 194 7.20 -15.32 9.62
C ILE A 194 7.59 -14.94 8.19
N GLU A 195 6.85 -15.45 7.19
CA GLU A 195 6.93 -14.92 5.82
C GLU A 195 6.10 -13.64 5.75
N LEU A 196 6.77 -12.50 5.65
CA LEU A 196 6.12 -11.19 5.54
C LEU A 196 6.12 -10.74 4.07
N ASN A 197 5.00 -10.17 3.61
CA ASN A 197 4.97 -9.40 2.39
C ASN A 197 5.22 -7.92 2.69
N ILE A 198 6.26 -7.35 2.08
CA ILE A 198 6.60 -5.92 2.20
C ILE A 198 6.27 -5.23 0.88
N GLU A 199 5.57 -4.10 0.94
CA GLU A 199 5.11 -3.39 -0.26
C GLU A 199 6.14 -2.33 -0.69
N ILE A 200 6.65 -2.43 -1.91
CA ILE A 200 7.44 -1.40 -2.57
C ILE A 200 6.56 -0.80 -3.67
N GLN A 201 6.12 0.43 -3.46
CA GLN A 201 5.41 1.19 -4.48
C GLN A 201 6.42 1.89 -5.40
N VAL A 202 6.16 1.87 -6.70
CA VAL A 202 6.92 2.68 -7.66
C VAL A 202 5.94 3.61 -8.36
N THR A 203 6.21 4.91 -8.30
CA THR A 203 5.34 5.93 -8.89
C THR A 203 6.19 7.03 -9.51
N THR A 204 5.56 7.90 -10.30
CA THR A 204 6.23 9.02 -10.92
C THR A 204 6.23 10.24 -10.02
N GLU A 205 7.14 11.18 -10.28
CA GLU A 205 7.26 12.43 -9.54
C GLU A 205 5.97 13.26 -9.58
N LEU A 206 5.37 13.43 -10.77
CA LEU A 206 4.12 14.18 -10.88
C LEU A 206 2.98 13.47 -10.16
N GLN A 207 2.92 12.15 -10.24
CA GLN A 207 1.88 11.37 -9.58
C GLN A 207 2.00 11.40 -8.05
N GLU A 208 3.21 11.40 -7.49
CA GLU A 208 3.39 11.56 -6.04
C GLU A 208 2.98 12.95 -5.55
N ILE A 209 3.25 14.00 -6.35
CA ILE A 209 2.77 15.36 -6.08
C ILE A 209 1.24 15.39 -6.05
N ILE A 210 0.58 14.84 -7.08
CA ILE A 210 -0.89 14.79 -7.16
C ILE A 210 -1.47 13.99 -5.99
N LYS A 211 -0.94 12.79 -5.72
CA LYS A 211 -1.36 11.97 -4.58
C LYS A 211 -1.26 12.74 -3.26
N THR A 212 -0.19 13.51 -3.04
CA THR A 212 -0.01 14.31 -1.82
C THR A 212 -1.07 15.41 -1.70
N LEU A 213 -1.35 16.13 -2.80
CA LEU A 213 -2.39 17.15 -2.85
C LEU A 213 -3.78 16.56 -2.57
N LEU A 214 -4.04 15.34 -3.05
CA LEU A 214 -5.35 14.69 -2.99
C LEU A 214 -5.55 13.76 -1.79
N HIS A 215 -4.49 13.47 -1.02
CA HIS A 215 -4.52 12.46 0.05
C HIS A 215 -5.63 12.69 1.09
N LYS A 216 -5.86 13.96 1.47
CA LYS A 216 -6.92 14.33 2.44
C LYS A 216 -8.31 13.99 1.93
N HIS A 217 -8.57 14.21 0.63
CA HIS A 217 -9.85 13.89 0.01
C HIS A 217 -10.07 12.38 -0.03
N TYR A 218 -9.05 11.61 -0.44
CA TYR A 218 -9.14 10.15 -0.46
C TYR A 218 -9.40 9.52 0.91
N GLU A 219 -8.77 10.03 1.98
CA GLU A 219 -8.96 9.48 3.33
C GLU A 219 -10.35 9.77 3.92
N LYS A 220 -10.99 10.89 3.53
CA LYS A 220 -12.36 11.21 3.92
C LYS A 220 -13.36 10.21 3.32
N ASN A 221 -13.22 9.91 2.03
CA ASN A 221 -14.14 9.04 1.30
C ASN A 221 -14.01 7.55 1.66
N ARG A 222 -12.84 7.12 2.16
CA ARG A 222 -12.62 5.72 2.58
C ARG A 222 -13.38 5.32 3.85
N LYS A 223 -13.88 6.30 4.61
CA LYS A 223 -14.56 6.10 5.90
C LYS A 223 -16.06 6.32 5.81
N SER A 224 -16.56 6.88 4.71
CA SER A 224 -17.98 7.19 4.55
C SER A 224 -18.77 6.01 3.98
N ILE A 225 -19.97 5.81 4.52
CA ILE A 225 -21.01 5.01 3.88
C ILE A 225 -21.70 5.93 2.86
N THR A 226 -21.09 6.11 1.70
CA THR A 226 -21.68 6.98 0.65
C THR A 226 -22.71 6.19 -0.17
N PRO A 227 -23.91 6.73 -0.46
CA PRO A 227 -24.89 6.05 -1.31
C PRO A 227 -24.37 5.83 -2.74
N PRO A 228 -24.75 4.74 -3.43
CA PRO A 228 -23.91 4.14 -4.48
C PRO A 228 -24.04 4.74 -5.89
N ASN A 229 -24.87 5.75 -6.15
CA ASN A 229 -25.43 5.89 -7.50
C ASN A 229 -25.19 7.21 -8.25
N TYR A 230 -24.47 8.19 -7.69
CA TYR A 230 -24.06 9.35 -8.48
C TYR A 230 -22.56 9.31 -8.76
N LYS A 231 -22.23 9.01 -10.02
CA LYS A 231 -20.87 8.94 -10.53
C LYS A 231 -20.26 10.35 -10.51
N TRP A 232 -19.11 10.51 -9.83
CA TRP A 232 -18.43 11.81 -9.65
C TRP A 232 -18.18 12.53 -10.98
N GLN A 233 -18.04 11.79 -12.09
CA GLN A 233 -17.85 12.33 -13.43
C GLN A 233 -18.99 13.28 -13.87
N TRP A 234 -20.17 13.17 -13.26
CA TRP A 234 -21.32 14.02 -13.58
C TRP A 234 -21.53 15.16 -12.58
N ASP A 235 -20.78 15.19 -11.47
CA ASP A 235 -20.87 16.25 -10.46
C ASP A 235 -19.65 17.19 -10.54
N TYR A 236 -19.66 18.11 -11.50
CA TYR A 236 -18.54 19.05 -11.67
C TYR A 236 -18.31 19.99 -10.46
N LYS A 237 -19.23 20.01 -9.49
CA LYS A 237 -19.12 20.81 -8.27
C LYS A 237 -18.54 20.03 -7.10
N CYS A 238 -18.41 18.71 -7.20
CA CYS A 238 -17.81 17.92 -6.12
C CYS A 238 -16.28 18.01 -6.15
N ASP A 239 -15.67 17.88 -4.97
CA ASP A 239 -14.21 17.92 -4.81
C ASP A 239 -13.53 16.78 -5.59
N GLU A 240 -14.19 15.63 -5.72
CA GLU A 240 -13.66 14.48 -6.48
C GLU A 240 -13.51 14.79 -7.97
N PHE A 241 -14.38 15.61 -8.55
CA PHE A 241 -14.33 15.90 -9.98
C PHE A 241 -13.02 16.55 -10.38
N ALA A 242 -12.69 17.69 -9.77
CA ALA A 242 -11.45 18.40 -10.09
C ALA A 242 -10.22 17.55 -9.77
N SER A 243 -10.25 16.86 -8.62
CA SER A 243 -9.16 16.02 -8.14
C SER A 243 -8.86 14.85 -9.10
N ASN A 244 -9.88 14.10 -9.50
CA ASN A 244 -9.71 12.92 -10.33
C ASN A 244 -9.35 13.30 -11.77
N TYR A 245 -9.96 14.36 -12.33
CA TYR A 245 -9.59 14.86 -13.65
C TYR A 245 -8.14 15.35 -13.70
N LEU A 246 -7.65 15.99 -12.64
CA LEU A 246 -6.25 16.40 -12.56
C LEU A 246 -5.32 15.18 -12.65
N GLY A 247 -5.64 14.06 -11.97
CA GLY A 247 -4.88 12.81 -12.10
C GLY A 247 -4.82 12.30 -13.54
N HIS A 248 -5.95 12.30 -14.24
CA HIS A 248 -6.00 11.89 -15.66
C HIS A 248 -5.20 12.81 -16.59
N ILE A 249 -5.28 14.13 -16.38
CA ILE A 249 -4.51 15.11 -17.15
C ILE A 249 -3.01 14.88 -16.94
N VAL A 250 -2.58 14.66 -15.70
CA VAL A 250 -1.18 14.39 -15.39
C VAL A 250 -0.69 13.10 -16.04
N HIS A 251 -1.47 12.03 -15.98
CA HIS A 251 -1.14 10.77 -16.66
C HIS A 251 -0.92 10.97 -18.17
N TYR A 252 -1.81 11.74 -18.82
CA TYR A 252 -1.70 12.06 -20.23
C TYR A 252 -0.42 12.86 -20.55
N VAL A 253 -0.14 13.90 -19.75
CA VAL A 253 1.06 14.74 -19.92
C VAL A 253 2.34 13.92 -19.74
N GLU A 254 2.39 13.01 -18.77
CA GLU A 254 3.55 12.11 -18.59
C GLU A 254 3.79 11.21 -19.80
N GLY A 255 2.73 10.66 -20.38
CA GLY A 255 2.82 9.88 -21.61
C GLY A 255 3.37 10.71 -22.78
N MET A 256 2.89 11.94 -22.94
CA MET A 256 3.39 12.85 -23.97
C MET A 256 4.87 13.21 -23.78
N ILE A 257 5.31 13.44 -22.53
CA ILE A 257 6.71 13.74 -22.22
C ILE A 257 7.62 12.59 -22.70
N VAL A 258 7.26 11.35 -22.35
CA VAL A 258 8.02 10.16 -22.77
C VAL A 258 8.01 9.99 -24.28
N GLU A 259 6.87 10.18 -24.93
CA GLU A 259 6.77 10.06 -26.40
C GLU A 259 7.66 11.08 -27.13
N ILE A 260 7.65 12.35 -26.69
CA ILE A 260 8.47 13.41 -27.28
C ILE A 260 9.96 13.12 -27.07
N ARG A 261 10.32 12.70 -25.86
CA ARG A 261 11.70 12.30 -25.50
C ARG A 261 12.22 11.20 -26.42
N ASP A 262 11.44 10.13 -26.60
CA ASP A 262 11.85 8.99 -27.42
C ASP A 262 11.97 9.37 -28.90
N LYS A 263 11.10 10.27 -29.41
CA LYS A 263 11.20 10.81 -30.77
C LYS A 263 12.46 11.66 -31.00
N GLN A 264 12.98 12.32 -29.98
CA GLN A 264 14.23 13.09 -30.07
C GLN A 264 15.46 12.18 -30.10
N ASN A 265 15.45 11.12 -29.28
CA ASN A 265 16.54 10.15 -29.22
C ASN A 265 16.65 9.31 -30.50
N ASN A 266 15.53 8.96 -31.14
CA ASN A 266 15.53 8.18 -32.40
C ASN A 266 15.95 8.98 -33.65
N LYS A 267 16.20 10.30 -33.53
CA LYS A 267 16.63 11.16 -34.63
C LYS A 267 18.14 11.46 -34.60
N GLN A 268 18.88 10.89 -33.66
CA GLN A 268 20.35 10.91 -33.60
C GLN A 268 20.91 9.59 -34.13
#